data_AF-A0A8J7TZN6-F1
#
_entry.id   AF-A0A8J7TZN6-F1
#
_cell.length_a   1.000
_cell.length_b   1.000
_cell.length_c   1.000
_cell.angle_alpha   90.00
_cell.angle_beta   90.00
_cell.angle_gamma   90.00
#
_symmetry.space_group_name_H-M   'P 1'
#
loop_
_entity.id
_entity.type
_entity.pdbx_description
1 polymer ?
#
loop_
_entity_poly.entity_id
_entity_poly.type
_entity_poly.pdbx_seq_one_letter_code
_entity_poly.pdbx_strand_id
1 'polypeptide(L)'
;MFDDVLLDDPSGLAAADPTGLLRASAGAGAQVRATAEAVAEADLSRWAGAQPRALVLVHPASGAPDTAELIDALLGPACPVPVVLAETVPRWAGALDVVLAHCDDAGDVDLAESVARAAGRGARVLVTAPEDGPVAAAAAGAAL
;
A
#
# COMPACT_ATOMS: atom_id res chain seq x y z
N MET A 1 15.13 4.16 -32.59
CA MET A 1 16.13 5.24 -32.48
C MET A 1 15.53 6.25 -31.52
N PHE A 2 16.26 6.70 -30.52
CA PHE A 2 15.81 7.74 -29.59
C PHE A 2 15.68 9.07 -30.35
N ASP A 3 14.60 9.82 -30.11
CA ASP A 3 14.34 11.12 -30.75
C ASP A 3 14.55 12.23 -29.72
N ASP A 4 15.76 12.75 -29.68
CA ASP A 4 16.23 13.74 -28.70
C ASP A 4 15.44 15.06 -28.78
N VAL A 5 14.76 15.34 -29.90
CA VAL A 5 13.91 16.54 -30.08
C VAL A 5 12.75 16.55 -29.09
N LEU A 6 12.25 15.36 -28.69
CA LEU A 6 11.15 15.24 -27.73
C LEU A 6 11.55 15.66 -26.30
N LEU A 7 12.84 15.74 -25.98
CA LEU A 7 13.28 16.18 -24.65
C LEU A 7 12.96 17.65 -24.39
N ASP A 8 12.97 18.48 -25.43
CA ASP A 8 12.65 19.91 -25.36
C ASP A 8 11.17 20.21 -25.73
N ASP A 9 10.37 19.17 -26.03
CA ASP A 9 8.93 19.27 -26.32
C ASP A 9 8.08 18.46 -25.32
N PRO A 10 7.67 19.07 -24.19
CA PRO A 10 6.84 18.40 -23.20
C PRO A 10 5.49 17.91 -23.74
N SER A 11 4.96 18.55 -24.79
CA SER A 11 3.66 18.19 -25.37
C SER A 11 3.78 16.98 -26.28
N GLY A 12 4.80 16.95 -27.14
CA GLY A 12 5.15 15.78 -27.94
C GLY A 12 5.55 14.58 -27.08
N LEU A 13 6.32 14.81 -26.00
CA LEU A 13 6.69 13.73 -25.07
C LEU A 13 5.46 13.13 -24.37
N ALA A 14 4.49 13.97 -23.95
CA ALA A 14 3.25 13.48 -23.36
C ALA A 14 2.37 12.74 -24.37
N ALA A 15 2.32 13.19 -25.63
CA ALA A 15 1.59 12.49 -26.69
C ALA A 15 2.24 11.12 -27.04
N ALA A 16 3.57 11.02 -26.92
CA ALA A 16 4.32 9.79 -27.12
C ALA A 16 4.28 8.83 -25.91
N ASP A 17 3.81 9.29 -24.74
CA ASP A 17 3.64 8.50 -23.52
C ASP A 17 2.14 8.40 -23.12
N PRO A 18 1.30 7.72 -23.91
CA PRO A 18 -0.15 7.69 -23.70
C PRO A 18 -0.56 7.01 -22.38
N THR A 19 0.32 6.16 -21.84
CA THR A 19 0.12 5.47 -20.55
C THR A 19 0.74 6.22 -19.38
N GLY A 20 1.49 7.31 -19.61
CA GLY A 20 2.17 8.08 -18.56
C GLY A 20 3.33 7.34 -17.88
N LEU A 21 3.86 6.26 -18.48
CA LEU A 21 4.88 5.41 -17.86
C LEU A 21 6.22 6.11 -17.72
N LEU A 22 6.60 6.97 -18.67
CA LEU A 22 7.85 7.73 -18.59
C LEU A 22 7.79 8.70 -17.42
N ARG A 23 6.67 9.44 -17.30
CA ARG A 23 6.46 10.37 -16.19
C ARG A 23 6.39 9.65 -14.85
N ALA A 24 5.65 8.54 -14.76
CA ALA A 24 5.54 7.75 -13.55
C ALA A 24 6.92 7.22 -13.10
N SER A 25 7.71 6.68 -14.03
CA SER A 25 9.05 6.15 -13.76
C SER A 25 10.02 7.24 -13.31
N ALA A 26 10.01 8.41 -13.98
CA ALA A 26 10.84 9.55 -13.60
C ALA A 26 10.47 10.10 -12.21
N GLY A 27 9.18 10.05 -11.84
CA GLY A 27 8.67 10.51 -10.55
C GLY A 27 8.83 9.50 -9.40
N ALA A 28 8.99 8.21 -9.69
CA ALA A 28 8.95 7.15 -8.68
C ALA A 28 9.92 7.36 -7.51
N GLY A 29 11.14 7.83 -7.79
CA GLY A 29 12.12 8.11 -6.73
C GLY A 29 11.71 9.27 -5.82
N ALA A 30 11.01 10.28 -6.35
CA ALA A 30 10.45 11.36 -5.53
C ALA A 30 9.27 10.85 -4.70
N GLN A 31 8.42 10.00 -5.27
CA GLN A 31 7.31 9.38 -4.56
C GLN A 31 7.79 8.57 -3.35
N VAL A 32 8.82 7.73 -3.53
CA VAL A 32 9.39 6.94 -2.42
C VAL A 32 9.91 7.83 -1.29
N ARG A 33 10.59 8.95 -1.60
CA ARG A 33 11.09 9.88 -0.58
C ARG A 33 9.95 10.61 0.13
N ALA A 34 8.95 11.08 -0.62
CA ALA A 34 7.78 11.74 -0.04
C ALA A 34 7.00 10.79 0.89
N THR A 35 6.82 9.53 0.50
CA THR A 35 6.21 8.51 1.37
C THR A 35 7.06 8.23 2.61
N ALA A 36 8.38 8.13 2.47
CA ALA A 36 9.26 7.94 3.63
C ALA A 36 9.21 9.11 4.62
N GLU A 37 9.11 10.34 4.12
CA GLU A 37 8.95 11.56 4.92
C GLU A 37 7.59 11.57 5.62
N ALA A 38 6.50 11.28 4.90
CA ALA A 38 5.15 11.16 5.48
C ALA A 38 5.08 10.09 6.58
N VAL A 39 5.75 8.94 6.39
CA VAL A 39 5.85 7.88 7.42
C VAL A 39 6.67 8.33 8.63
N ALA A 40 7.70 9.16 8.44
CA ALA A 40 8.50 9.70 9.53
C ALA A 40 7.73 10.76 10.34
N GLU A 41 6.83 11.51 9.70
CA GLU A 41 5.94 12.48 10.34
C GLU A 41 4.72 11.81 11.01
N ALA A 42 4.31 10.65 10.51
CA ALA A 42 3.25 9.85 11.09
C ALA A 42 3.61 9.33 12.49
N ASP A 43 2.73 9.55 13.47
CA ASP A 43 2.89 8.95 14.81
C ASP A 43 2.60 7.44 14.77
N LEU A 44 3.64 6.69 14.49
CA LEU A 44 3.67 5.23 14.51
C LEU A 44 4.14 4.65 15.86
N SER A 45 4.27 5.47 16.91
CA SER A 45 4.76 5.02 18.22
C SER A 45 3.93 3.86 18.81
N ARG A 46 2.63 3.82 18.54
CA ARG A 46 1.71 2.73 18.93
C ARG A 46 2.08 1.36 18.35
N TRP A 47 2.92 1.31 17.33
CA TRP A 47 3.40 0.09 16.66
C TRP A 47 4.80 -0.32 17.10
N ALA A 48 5.54 0.56 17.78
CA ALA A 48 6.89 0.28 18.24
C ALA A 48 6.92 -0.92 19.20
N GLY A 49 7.83 -1.85 18.97
CA GLY A 49 7.97 -3.06 19.78
C GLY A 49 6.85 -4.10 19.60
N ALA A 50 5.98 -3.93 18.60
CA ALA A 50 5.01 -4.97 18.26
C ALA A 50 5.71 -6.28 17.87
N GLN A 51 5.26 -7.39 18.44
CA GLN A 51 5.69 -8.74 18.08
C GLN A 51 4.46 -9.51 17.60
N PRO A 52 3.99 -9.26 16.37
CA PRO A 52 2.86 -9.97 15.84
C PRO A 52 3.18 -11.45 15.60
N ARG A 53 2.14 -12.28 15.50
CA ARG A 53 2.25 -13.66 15.02
C ARG A 53 2.49 -13.70 13.51
N ALA A 54 1.87 -12.78 12.76
CA ALA A 54 2.03 -12.65 11.32
C ALA A 54 1.82 -11.19 10.88
N LEU A 55 2.47 -10.82 9.78
CA LEU A 55 2.20 -9.60 9.01
C LEU A 55 1.37 -9.97 7.78
N VAL A 56 0.12 -9.53 7.73
CA VAL A 56 -0.76 -9.73 6.58
C VAL A 56 -0.71 -8.49 5.71
N LEU A 57 -0.22 -8.62 4.48
CA LEU A 57 -0.24 -7.58 3.47
C LEU A 57 -1.46 -7.79 2.59
N VAL A 58 -2.40 -6.85 2.66
CA VAL A 58 -3.62 -6.88 1.86
C VAL A 58 -3.50 -5.91 0.70
N HIS A 59 -3.59 -6.45 -0.51
CA HIS A 59 -3.57 -5.69 -1.74
C HIS A 59 -4.76 -6.13 -2.61
N PRO A 60 -5.64 -5.23 -3.06
CA PRO A 60 -6.75 -5.60 -3.91
C PRO A 60 -6.23 -6.14 -5.25
N ALA A 61 -7.00 -7.05 -5.86
CA ALA A 61 -6.65 -7.69 -7.15
C ALA A 61 -6.55 -6.69 -8.32
N SER A 62 -7.14 -5.50 -8.17
CA SER A 62 -7.02 -4.38 -9.11
C SER A 62 -5.65 -3.68 -9.06
N GLY A 63 -4.84 -3.96 -8.04
CA GLY A 63 -3.47 -3.47 -7.95
C GLY A 63 -2.51 -4.16 -8.92
N ALA A 64 -1.25 -3.72 -8.93
CA ALA A 64 -0.18 -4.39 -9.66
C ALA A 64 0.25 -5.66 -8.89
N PRO A 65 -0.11 -6.88 -9.33
CA PRO A 65 0.20 -8.12 -8.59
C PRO A 65 1.71 -8.30 -8.37
N ASP A 66 2.51 -7.89 -9.34
CA ASP A 66 3.98 -7.93 -9.29
C ASP A 66 4.56 -7.12 -8.11
N THR A 67 3.87 -6.06 -7.66
CA THR A 67 4.33 -5.24 -6.53
C THR A 67 4.25 -5.99 -5.21
N ALA A 68 3.17 -6.77 -5.00
CA ALA A 68 3.01 -7.53 -3.76
C ALA A 68 4.07 -8.64 -3.65
N GLU A 69 4.33 -9.34 -4.75
CA GLU A 69 5.39 -10.35 -4.83
C GLU A 69 6.78 -9.74 -4.63
N LEU A 70 7.05 -8.56 -5.20
CA LEU A 70 8.30 -7.84 -4.97
C LEU A 70 8.47 -7.46 -3.50
N ILE A 71 7.41 -6.95 -2.85
CA ILE A 71 7.43 -6.61 -1.43
C ILE A 71 7.69 -7.86 -0.58
N ASP A 72 7.02 -8.98 -0.88
CA ASP A 72 7.25 -10.25 -0.17
C ASP A 72 8.69 -10.77 -0.36
N ALA A 73 9.25 -10.68 -1.57
CA ALA A 73 10.64 -11.06 -1.84
C ALA A 73 11.65 -10.19 -1.06
N LEU A 74 11.35 -8.91 -0.87
CA LEU A 74 12.20 -7.97 -0.12
C LEU A 74 12.04 -8.13 1.41
N LEU A 75 10.81 -8.31 1.89
CA LEU A 75 10.50 -8.38 3.32
C LEU A 75 10.70 -9.77 3.90
N GLY A 76 10.32 -10.83 3.19
CA GLY A 76 10.29 -12.20 3.68
C GLY A 76 11.57 -12.65 4.39
N PRO A 77 12.78 -12.46 3.80
CA PRO A 77 14.04 -12.84 4.43
C PRO A 77 14.41 -12.04 5.69
N ALA A 78 13.92 -10.80 5.81
CA ALA A 78 14.27 -9.87 6.88
C ALA A 78 13.19 -9.73 7.96
N CYS A 79 11.95 -10.17 7.67
CA CYS A 79 10.83 -10.04 8.58
C CYS A 79 10.97 -11.08 9.71
N PRO A 80 10.86 -10.68 10.99
CA PRO A 80 10.97 -11.61 12.11
C PRO A 80 9.75 -12.53 12.26
N VAL A 81 8.71 -12.33 11.43
CA VAL A 81 7.43 -13.06 11.46
C VAL A 81 7.03 -13.43 10.04
N PRO A 82 6.16 -14.44 9.84
CA PRO A 82 5.62 -14.75 8.53
C PRO A 82 4.93 -13.53 7.89
N VAL A 83 5.27 -13.24 6.64
CA VAL A 83 4.57 -12.30 5.76
C VAL A 83 3.54 -13.10 4.96
N VAL A 84 2.30 -12.64 4.93
CA VAL A 84 1.19 -13.28 4.21
C VAL A 84 0.60 -12.27 3.25
N LEU A 85 0.74 -12.53 1.95
CA LEU A 85 0.02 -11.80 0.91
C LEU A 85 -1.42 -12.31 0.80
N ALA A 86 -2.39 -11.41 0.71
CA ALA A 86 -3.78 -11.77 0.46
C ALA A 86 -4.55 -10.62 -0.22
N GLU A 87 -5.59 -10.97 -0.98
CA GLU A 87 -6.51 -9.96 -1.55
C GLU A 87 -7.53 -9.46 -0.53
N THR A 88 -7.81 -10.26 0.49
CA THR A 88 -8.67 -9.91 1.62
C THR A 88 -8.07 -10.44 2.91
N VAL A 89 -8.37 -9.80 4.04
CA VAL A 89 -7.86 -10.23 5.34
C VAL A 89 -8.31 -11.67 5.66
N PRO A 90 -7.38 -12.61 5.89
CA PRO A 90 -7.73 -13.98 6.23
C PRO A 90 -8.58 -14.09 7.49
N ARG A 91 -9.50 -15.06 7.53
CA ARG A 91 -10.45 -15.25 8.65
C ARG A 91 -9.78 -15.54 10.00
N TRP A 92 -8.55 -16.07 9.98
CA TRP A 92 -7.77 -16.39 11.17
C TRP A 92 -7.04 -15.17 11.77
N ALA A 93 -6.92 -14.06 11.03
CA ALA A 93 -6.20 -12.87 11.49
C ALA A 93 -7.01 -12.19 12.60
N GLY A 94 -6.37 -11.91 13.73
CA GLY A 94 -7.02 -11.34 14.92
C GLY A 94 -6.01 -10.60 15.81
N ALA A 95 -6.28 -10.52 17.11
CA ALA A 95 -5.53 -9.66 18.05
C ALA A 95 -4.00 -9.82 18.12
N LEU A 96 -3.46 -10.94 17.63
CA LEU A 96 -2.02 -11.20 17.58
C LEU A 96 -1.39 -10.84 16.24
N ASP A 97 -2.16 -10.44 15.24
CA ASP A 97 -1.68 -10.19 13.89
C ASP A 97 -1.69 -8.69 13.56
N VAL A 98 -0.82 -8.32 12.63
CA VAL A 98 -0.80 -6.99 12.02
C VAL A 98 -1.30 -7.11 10.60
N VAL A 99 -2.21 -6.23 10.21
CA VAL A 99 -2.75 -6.13 8.85
C VAL A 99 -2.31 -4.79 8.27
N LEU A 100 -1.57 -4.81 7.17
CA LEU A 100 -1.29 -3.63 6.36
C LEU A 100 -2.10 -3.74 5.08
N ALA A 101 -3.10 -2.87 4.91
CA ALA A 101 -3.90 -2.80 3.69
C ALA A 101 -3.52 -1.56 2.88
N HIS A 102 -3.34 -1.74 1.58
CA HIS A 102 -3.13 -0.63 0.65
C HIS A 102 -4.26 -0.58 -0.38
N CYS A 103 -4.78 0.61 -0.65
CA CYS A 103 -5.82 0.83 -1.65
C CYS A 103 -5.59 2.14 -2.38
N ASP A 104 -5.64 2.10 -3.71
CA ASP A 104 -5.69 3.32 -4.53
C ASP A 104 -7.12 3.70 -4.93
N ASP A 105 -8.09 2.79 -4.77
CA ASP A 105 -9.51 3.01 -5.04
C ASP A 105 -10.28 3.31 -3.74
N ALA A 106 -10.66 4.57 -3.54
CA ALA A 106 -11.49 4.98 -2.41
C ALA A 106 -12.80 4.19 -2.30
N GLY A 107 -13.33 3.70 -3.43
CA GLY A 107 -14.62 3.00 -3.54
C GLY A 107 -14.58 1.50 -3.26
N ASP A 108 -13.43 0.92 -2.89
CA ASP A 108 -13.31 -0.52 -2.65
C ASP A 108 -14.05 -0.96 -1.36
N VAL A 109 -15.31 -1.38 -1.55
CA VAL A 109 -16.19 -1.84 -0.47
C VAL A 109 -15.72 -3.16 0.11
N ASP A 110 -15.20 -4.08 -0.72
CA ASP A 110 -14.79 -5.40 -0.28
C ASP A 110 -13.59 -5.32 0.66
N LEU A 111 -12.61 -4.47 0.32
CA LEU A 111 -11.47 -4.19 1.17
C LEU A 111 -11.91 -3.51 2.48
N ALA A 112 -12.78 -2.51 2.40
CA ALA A 112 -13.31 -1.81 3.56
C ALA A 112 -13.98 -2.77 4.55
N GLU A 113 -14.86 -3.66 4.06
CA GLU A 113 -15.50 -4.65 4.92
C GLU A 113 -14.49 -5.66 5.49
N SER A 114 -13.50 -6.06 4.71
CA SER A 114 -12.45 -6.99 5.14
C SER A 114 -11.62 -6.42 6.29
N VAL A 115 -11.20 -5.16 6.15
CA VAL A 115 -10.50 -4.37 7.17
C VAL A 115 -11.36 -4.22 8.43
N ALA A 116 -12.62 -3.80 8.28
CA ALA A 116 -13.53 -3.62 9.42
C ALA A 116 -13.71 -4.93 10.21
N ARG A 117 -13.85 -6.06 9.52
CA ARG A 117 -13.94 -7.38 10.16
C ARG A 117 -12.65 -7.74 10.90
N ALA A 118 -11.48 -7.40 10.37
CA ALA A 118 -10.20 -7.67 11.01
C ALA A 118 -10.02 -6.85 12.29
N ALA A 119 -10.31 -5.55 12.22
CA ALA A 119 -10.34 -4.66 13.37
C ALA A 119 -11.32 -5.16 14.44
N GLY A 120 -12.51 -5.60 14.04
CA GLY A 120 -13.49 -6.22 14.95
C GLY A 120 -13.03 -7.51 15.64
N ARG A 121 -12.05 -8.23 15.05
CA ARG A 121 -11.37 -9.39 15.68
C ARG A 121 -10.17 -8.99 16.54
N GLY A 122 -9.93 -7.68 16.69
CA GLY A 122 -8.84 -7.10 17.46
C GLY A 122 -7.51 -7.00 16.72
N ALA A 123 -7.45 -7.35 15.43
CA ALA A 123 -6.22 -7.21 14.66
C ALA A 123 -5.74 -5.76 14.66
N ARG A 124 -4.42 -5.57 14.71
CA ARG A 124 -3.84 -4.23 14.56
C ARG A 124 -3.80 -3.91 13.07
N VAL A 125 -4.67 -3.02 12.61
CA VAL A 125 -4.80 -2.69 11.20
C VAL A 125 -4.14 -1.35 10.90
N LEU A 126 -3.35 -1.28 9.85
CA LEU A 126 -2.82 -0.06 9.25
C LEU A 126 -3.33 0.00 7.81
N VAL A 127 -3.86 1.14 7.41
CA VAL A 127 -4.37 1.33 6.05
C VAL A 127 -3.72 2.54 5.41
N THR A 128 -3.25 2.37 4.18
CA THR A 128 -2.86 3.46 3.28
C THR A 128 -3.89 3.54 2.17
N ALA A 129 -4.68 4.61 2.14
CA ALA A 129 -5.75 4.80 1.17
C ALA A 129 -6.03 6.30 0.97
N PRO A 130 -6.78 6.70 -0.07
CA PRO A 130 -7.34 8.05 -0.14
C PRO A 130 -8.06 8.42 1.17
N GLU A 131 -7.94 9.69 1.59
CA GLU A 131 -8.47 10.17 2.88
C GLU A 131 -10.00 10.03 3.00
N ASP A 132 -10.69 10.08 1.86
CA ASP A 132 -12.13 9.93 1.76
C ASP A 132 -12.53 8.51 1.32
N GLY A 133 -13.69 8.04 1.79
CA GLY A 133 -14.33 6.82 1.30
C GLY A 133 -14.46 5.69 2.32
N PRO A 134 -15.12 4.58 1.94
CA PRO A 134 -15.38 3.44 2.81
C PRO A 134 -14.13 2.82 3.43
N VAL A 135 -13.00 2.77 2.71
CA VAL A 135 -11.75 2.19 3.22
C VAL A 135 -11.18 3.01 4.38
N ALA A 136 -11.11 4.34 4.22
CA ALA A 136 -10.68 5.25 5.29
C ALA A 136 -11.64 5.20 6.50
N ALA A 137 -12.95 5.15 6.26
CA ALA A 137 -13.96 5.03 7.31
C ALA A 137 -13.86 3.70 8.07
N ALA A 138 -13.60 2.59 7.38
CA ALA A 138 -13.42 1.27 8.00
C ALA A 138 -12.18 1.19 8.90
N ALA A 139 -11.19 2.03 8.64
CA ALA A 139 -9.96 2.14 9.41
C ALA A 139 -10.07 3.05 10.64
N ALA A 140 -11.23 3.65 10.95
CA ALA A 140 -11.43 4.68 11.98
C ALA A 140 -10.57 4.49 13.26
N GLY A 141 -9.45 5.21 13.33
CA GLY A 141 -8.43 5.17 14.39
C GLY A 141 -7.06 4.61 13.98
N ALA A 142 -6.90 4.11 12.75
CA ALA A 142 -5.73 3.34 12.34
C ALA A 142 -5.25 3.58 10.88
N ALA A 143 -5.87 4.50 10.13
CA ALA A 143 -5.38 4.95 8.83
C ALA A 143 -4.18 5.92 8.99
N LEU A 144 -3.28 5.91 7.99
CA LEU A 144 -2.23 6.92 7.78
C LEU A 144 -2.45 7.64 6.45
#